data_AF-A0A2W4QEQ8-F1
#
_entry.id   AF-A0A2W4QEQ8-F1
#
_cell.length_a   1.000
_cell.length_b   1.000
_cell.length_c   1.000
_cell.angle_alpha   90.00
_cell.angle_beta   90.00
_cell.angle_gamma   90.00
#
_symmetry.space_group_name_H-M   'P 1'
#
loop_
_entity.id
_entity.type
_entity.pdbx_description
1 polymer ?
#
loop_
_entity_poly.entity_id
_entity_poly.type
_entity_poly.pdbx_seq_one_letter_code
_entity_poly.pdbx_strand_id
1 'polypeptide(L)'
;MSANPKRGAIRSIEAYAQGKMLDHSAWREILPRNITPSDIDACFDNNGDILYCELTRHTTTWLGDDGKVHPKIGHGQFMLYFNAIGPISKDLAVLLHHDVPATRAIDTRADIDAFQVMVRKGDEVVFSPVWHRWEKFVVSWYDNPSKVRRICVDEAAKAAFKTPGEHDEWLAGYEAAFREIYGYEPW
;
A
#
# COMPACT_ATOMS: atom_id res chain seq x y z
N MET A 1 13.26 7.48 35.83
CA MET A 1 11.89 7.22 35.33
C MET A 1 11.72 8.02 34.05
N SER A 2 11.75 7.40 32.87
CA SER A 2 11.50 8.16 31.63
C SER A 2 10.01 8.44 31.53
N ALA A 3 9.64 9.71 31.48
CA ALA A 3 8.26 10.13 31.29
C ALA A 3 7.70 9.48 30.01
N ASN A 4 6.53 8.85 30.11
CA ASN A 4 5.83 8.36 28.92
C ASN A 4 5.62 9.54 27.96
N PRO A 5 6.04 9.44 26.69
CA PRO A 5 5.88 10.53 25.74
C PRO A 5 4.38 10.84 25.58
N LYS A 6 4.03 12.14 25.68
CA LYS A 6 2.66 12.62 25.47
C LYS A 6 2.12 12.12 24.13
N ARG A 7 0.83 11.75 24.08
CA ARG A 7 0.16 11.39 22.81
C ARG A 7 0.33 12.54 21.80
N GLY A 8 0.68 12.21 20.56
CA GLY A 8 0.97 13.18 19.50
C GLY A 8 2.37 13.81 19.53
N ALA A 9 3.22 13.46 20.50
CA ALA A 9 4.60 13.93 20.51
C ALA A 9 5.41 13.24 19.39
N ILE A 10 6.19 14.04 18.67
CA ILE A 10 7.18 13.54 17.71
C ILE A 10 8.22 12.72 18.49
N ARG A 11 8.19 11.40 18.31
CA ARG A 11 9.08 10.47 19.02
C ARG A 11 10.48 10.40 18.41
N SER A 12 10.60 10.75 17.13
CA SER A 12 11.87 10.90 16.42
C SER A 12 11.75 12.09 15.47
N ILE A 13 12.49 13.16 15.77
CA ILE A 13 12.53 14.37 14.96
C ILE A 13 13.13 14.06 13.59
N GLU A 14 14.10 13.15 13.54
CA GLU A 14 14.73 12.68 12.30
C GLU A 14 13.73 11.92 11.42
N ALA A 15 12.94 11.00 11.99
CA ALA A 15 11.89 10.30 11.24
C ALA A 15 10.78 11.25 10.76
N TYR A 16 10.42 12.25 11.57
CA TYR A 16 9.46 13.30 11.18
C TYR A 16 10.02 14.18 10.04
N ALA A 17 11.30 14.55 10.11
CA ALA A 17 11.96 15.30 9.05
C ALA A 17 12.10 14.47 7.76
N GLN A 18 12.43 13.18 7.86
CA GLN A 18 12.48 12.28 6.70
C GLN A 18 11.10 12.06 6.06
N GLY A 19 10.04 11.92 6.87
CA GLY A 19 8.65 11.88 6.36
C GLY A 19 8.20 13.20 5.71
N LYS A 20 8.98 14.28 5.83
CA LYS A 20 8.81 15.56 5.13
C LYS A 20 9.82 15.78 4.00
N MET A 21 10.74 14.85 3.78
CA MET A 21 11.71 14.86 2.68
C MET A 21 11.32 13.85 1.59
N LEU A 22 10.06 13.85 1.20
CA LEU A 22 9.58 13.11 0.03
C LEU A 22 9.71 14.01 -1.19
N ASP A 23 10.44 13.53 -2.19
CA ASP A 23 10.46 14.15 -3.52
C ASP A 23 9.50 13.40 -4.45
N HIS A 24 8.50 14.13 -4.90
CA HIS A 24 7.49 13.66 -5.83
C HIS A 24 7.61 14.29 -7.23
N SER A 25 8.59 15.17 -7.44
CA SER A 25 8.70 15.98 -8.67
C SER A 25 8.79 15.13 -9.93
N ALA A 26 9.54 14.03 -9.87
CA ALA A 26 9.75 13.11 -10.98
C ALA A 26 8.48 12.36 -11.45
N TRP A 27 7.39 12.39 -10.66
CA TRP A 27 6.10 11.82 -11.08
C TRP A 27 5.37 12.69 -12.11
N ARG A 28 5.59 14.00 -12.12
CA ARG A 28 4.93 14.93 -13.08
C ARG A 28 5.24 14.59 -14.53
N GLU A 29 6.37 13.95 -14.78
CA GLU A 29 6.84 13.60 -16.11
C GLU A 29 6.13 12.38 -16.70
N ILE A 30 5.48 11.55 -15.86
CA ILE A 30 4.90 10.27 -16.28
C ILE A 30 3.42 10.17 -15.95
N LEU A 31 2.99 10.71 -14.81
CA LEU A 31 1.60 10.60 -14.41
C LEU A 31 0.71 11.50 -15.28
N PRO A 32 -0.53 11.07 -15.57
CA PRO A 32 -1.44 11.86 -16.39
C PRO A 32 -1.65 13.26 -15.80
N ARG A 33 -1.81 14.27 -16.67
CA ARG A 33 -2.15 15.65 -16.27
C ARG A 33 -1.06 16.33 -15.41
N ASN A 34 0.18 15.83 -15.42
CA ASN A 34 1.33 16.38 -14.69
C ASN A 34 1.10 16.50 -13.17
N ILE A 35 0.31 15.58 -12.60
CA ILE A 35 0.02 15.55 -11.17
C ILE A 35 1.19 14.97 -10.35
N THR A 36 1.21 15.29 -9.06
CA THR A 36 2.10 14.68 -8.07
C THR A 36 1.28 14.06 -6.95
N PRO A 37 1.79 12.99 -6.31
CA PRO A 37 1.26 12.48 -5.05
C PRO A 37 1.20 13.54 -3.95
N SER A 38 0.38 13.28 -2.93
CA SER A 38 0.31 14.12 -1.73
C SER A 38 1.48 13.86 -0.78
N ASP A 39 2.12 14.94 -0.32
CA ASP A 39 3.30 14.95 0.58
C ASP A 39 3.02 14.44 2.00
N ILE A 40 1.75 14.21 2.38
CA ILE A 40 1.41 13.88 3.77
C ILE A 40 1.72 12.41 4.08
N ASP A 41 1.54 11.48 3.13
CA ASP A 41 1.84 10.02 3.24
C ASP A 41 1.89 9.32 1.84
N ALA A 42 2.61 9.90 0.86
CA ALA A 42 2.78 9.38 -0.51
C ALA A 42 1.50 8.73 -1.11
N CYS A 43 0.41 9.48 -1.18
CA CYS A 43 -0.88 8.96 -1.62
C CYS A 43 -1.11 9.19 -3.12
N PHE A 44 -1.53 8.16 -3.87
CA PHE A 44 -1.83 8.24 -5.30
C PHE A 44 -3.33 8.05 -5.54
N ASP A 45 -4.00 9.12 -5.97
CA ASP A 45 -5.43 9.13 -6.29
C ASP A 45 -5.64 9.08 -7.82
N ASN A 46 -6.34 8.07 -8.29
CA ASN A 46 -6.84 7.98 -9.66
C ASN A 46 -8.37 8.06 -9.70
N ASN A 47 -8.92 9.27 -9.64
CA ASN A 47 -10.37 9.54 -9.69
C ASN A 47 -11.19 8.78 -8.61
N GLY A 48 -10.66 8.72 -7.39
CA GLY A 48 -11.28 8.05 -6.25
C GLY A 48 -10.84 6.60 -6.05
N ASP A 49 -9.98 6.06 -6.91
CA ASP A 49 -9.21 4.83 -6.64
C ASP A 49 -7.90 5.22 -5.95
N ILE A 50 -7.76 4.94 -4.66
CA ILE A 50 -6.63 5.42 -3.85
C ILE A 50 -5.60 4.32 -3.57
N LEU A 51 -4.33 4.62 -3.82
CA LEU A 51 -3.20 3.90 -3.20
C LEU A 51 -2.73 4.64 -1.96
N TYR A 52 -3.00 4.05 -0.81
CA TYR A 52 -2.42 4.48 0.46
C TYR A 52 -1.02 3.87 0.58
N CYS A 53 0.00 4.67 0.85
CA CYS A 53 1.38 4.18 0.91
C CYS A 53 2.04 4.44 2.26
N GLU A 54 2.59 3.38 2.84
CA GLU A 54 3.42 3.44 4.04
C GLU A 54 4.89 3.29 3.63
N LEU A 55 5.71 4.32 3.85
CA LEU A 55 7.15 4.21 3.59
C LEU A 55 7.90 3.66 4.79
N THR A 56 8.82 2.74 4.55
CA THR A 56 9.70 2.21 5.59
C THR A 56 11.07 1.84 5.04
N ARG A 57 12.07 1.89 5.90
CA ARG A 57 13.43 1.41 5.62
C ARG A 57 13.81 0.12 6.35
N HIS A 58 12.83 -0.50 7.00
CA HIS A 58 13.07 -1.53 8.01
C HIS A 58 12.59 -2.91 7.59
N THR A 59 11.61 -2.98 6.71
CA THR A 59 10.98 -4.24 6.31
C THR A 59 10.37 -4.08 4.92
N THR A 60 10.37 -5.17 4.15
CA THR A 60 9.67 -5.25 2.86
C THR A 60 8.26 -5.81 3.01
N THR A 61 7.89 -6.28 4.20
CA THR A 61 6.60 -6.90 4.49
C THR A 61 5.88 -6.24 5.66
N TRP A 62 4.54 -6.29 5.64
CA TRP A 62 3.68 -5.77 6.72
C TRP A 62 3.82 -6.57 8.02
N LEU A 63 4.02 -7.88 7.88
CA LEU A 63 4.15 -8.83 8.98
C LEU A 63 5.59 -9.34 9.10
N GLY A 64 6.04 -9.60 10.32
CA GLY A 64 7.27 -10.34 10.58
C GLY A 64 7.08 -11.85 10.46
N ASP A 65 8.16 -12.61 10.67
CA ASP A 65 8.16 -14.08 10.57
C ASP A 65 7.20 -14.77 11.55
N ASP A 66 6.84 -14.09 12.65
CA ASP A 66 5.86 -14.57 13.64
C ASP A 66 4.40 -14.27 13.25
N GLY A 67 4.17 -13.74 12.04
CA GLY A 67 2.86 -13.37 11.51
C GLY A 67 2.26 -12.12 12.14
N LYS A 68 3.00 -11.37 12.97
CA LYS A 68 2.51 -10.14 13.60
C LYS A 68 2.97 -8.89 12.85
N VAL A 69 2.19 -7.82 12.99
CA VAL A 69 2.53 -6.51 12.41
C VAL A 69 3.92 -6.09 12.86
N HIS A 70 4.76 -5.73 11.89
CA HIS A 70 6.14 -5.36 12.18
C HIS A 70 6.17 -4.19 13.18
N PRO A 71 6.93 -4.25 14.29
CA PRO A 71 6.89 -3.22 15.34
C PRO A 71 7.21 -1.81 14.85
N LYS A 72 7.95 -1.71 13.73
CA LYS A 72 8.34 -0.44 13.10
C LYS A 72 7.24 0.20 12.24
N ILE A 73 6.28 -0.57 11.75
CA ILE A 73 5.08 -0.04 11.09
C ILE A 73 4.09 0.47 12.14
N GLY A 74 3.97 -0.28 13.24
CA GLY A 74 3.06 0.06 14.33
C GLY A 74 1.63 -0.36 14.03
N HIS A 75 0.98 -0.99 15.01
CA HIS A 75 -0.34 -1.56 14.84
C HIS A 75 -1.43 -0.51 14.51
N GLY A 76 -1.32 0.71 15.05
CA GLY A 76 -2.28 1.77 14.78
C GLY A 76 -2.29 2.20 13.30
N GLN A 77 -1.12 2.32 12.68
CA GLN A 77 -0.97 2.68 11.27
C GLN A 77 -1.48 1.55 10.37
N PHE A 78 -1.14 0.31 10.70
CA PHE A 78 -1.69 -0.87 10.04
C PHE A 78 -3.23 -0.88 10.06
N MET A 79 -3.82 -0.65 11.24
CA MET A 79 -5.29 -0.63 11.39
C MET A 79 -5.95 0.53 10.65
N LEU A 80 -5.28 1.68 10.54
CA LEU A 80 -5.76 2.80 9.73
C LEU A 80 -5.95 2.36 8.27
N TYR A 81 -4.92 1.77 7.68
CA TYR A 81 -4.97 1.31 6.29
C TYR A 81 -5.93 0.14 6.09
N PHE A 82 -5.96 -0.82 7.02
CA PHE A 82 -6.95 -1.92 7.00
C PHE A 82 -8.41 -1.40 6.96
N ASN A 83 -8.69 -0.34 7.72
CA ASN A 83 -10.01 0.28 7.73
C ASN A 83 -10.26 1.10 6.46
N ALA A 84 -9.24 1.79 5.94
CA ALA A 84 -9.34 2.58 4.71
C ALA A 84 -9.65 1.72 3.49
N ILE A 85 -8.94 0.59 3.32
CA ILE A 85 -9.17 -0.30 2.17
C ILE A 85 -10.46 -1.09 2.23
N GLY A 86 -11.14 -1.16 3.40
CA GLY A 86 -12.46 -1.78 3.55
C GLY A 86 -12.59 -3.23 3.02
N PRO A 87 -13.71 -3.92 3.26
CA PRO A 87 -13.89 -5.29 2.76
C PRO A 87 -14.07 -5.37 1.23
N ILE A 88 -14.42 -4.25 0.60
CA ILE A 88 -14.84 -4.14 -0.81
C ILE A 88 -14.36 -2.83 -1.44
N SER A 89 -13.39 -2.12 -0.85
CA SER A 89 -12.96 -0.83 -1.42
C SER A 89 -12.22 -1.03 -2.74
N LYS A 90 -12.19 0.06 -3.47
CA LYS A 90 -11.32 0.29 -4.62
C LYS A 90 -9.97 0.87 -4.21
N ASP A 91 -9.62 0.75 -2.94
CA ASP A 91 -8.35 1.26 -2.46
C ASP A 91 -7.43 0.11 -2.15
N LEU A 92 -6.13 0.37 -2.27
CA LEU A 92 -5.10 -0.55 -1.84
C LEU A 92 -4.21 0.17 -0.84
N ALA A 93 -3.63 -0.60 0.07
CA ALA A 93 -2.59 -0.13 0.96
C ALA A 93 -1.29 -0.81 0.60
N VAL A 94 -0.22 -0.04 0.48
CA VAL A 94 1.06 -0.52 -0.02
C VAL A 94 2.14 -0.15 0.98
N LEU A 95 2.92 -1.13 1.41
CA LEU A 95 4.16 -0.89 2.15
C LEU A 95 5.28 -0.71 1.15
N LEU A 96 5.91 0.45 1.13
CA LEU A 96 7.02 0.82 0.25
C LEU A 96 8.31 0.74 1.04
N HIS A 97 9.22 -0.12 0.61
CA HIS A 97 10.57 -0.19 1.15
C HIS A 97 11.50 0.74 0.38
N HIS A 98 12.48 1.32 1.09
CA HIS A 98 13.59 2.06 0.51
C HIS A 98 14.84 1.94 1.40
N ASP A 99 16.03 2.09 0.82
CA ASP A 99 17.31 2.15 1.58
C ASP A 99 18.01 3.52 1.48
N VAL A 100 17.23 4.57 1.25
CA VAL A 100 17.76 5.94 1.17
C VAL A 100 18.37 6.40 2.50
N PRO A 101 19.64 6.87 2.50
CA PRO A 101 20.25 7.47 3.68
C PRO A 101 19.51 8.72 4.15
N ALA A 102 19.51 8.98 5.45
CA ALA A 102 18.83 10.13 6.05
C ALA A 102 19.39 11.51 5.66
N THR A 103 20.47 11.55 4.87
CA THR A 103 21.14 12.76 4.43
C THR A 103 20.55 13.36 3.16
N ARG A 104 19.58 12.70 2.50
CA ARG A 104 18.88 13.24 1.32
C ARG A 104 17.40 12.90 1.33
N ALA A 105 16.65 13.62 0.49
CA ALA A 105 15.25 13.31 0.21
C ALA A 105 15.11 11.97 -0.52
N ILE A 106 13.97 11.32 -0.29
CA ILE A 106 13.56 10.08 -0.94
C ILE A 106 12.87 10.46 -2.25
N ASP A 107 13.46 10.09 -3.37
CA ASP A 107 12.78 10.11 -4.67
C ASP A 107 11.76 8.97 -4.66
N THR A 108 10.51 9.32 -4.42
CA THR A 108 9.42 8.34 -4.27
C THR A 108 9.10 7.55 -5.54
N ARG A 109 9.69 7.93 -6.68
CA ARG A 109 9.61 7.18 -7.92
C ARG A 109 10.79 6.20 -8.05
N ALA A 110 12.01 6.69 -7.85
CA ALA A 110 13.24 5.94 -8.16
C ALA A 110 13.81 5.13 -6.99
N ASP A 111 13.59 5.58 -5.75
CA ASP A 111 14.25 5.00 -4.58
C ASP A 111 13.48 3.85 -3.91
N ILE A 112 12.25 3.58 -4.36
CA ILE A 112 11.45 2.46 -3.86
C ILE A 112 11.94 1.18 -4.54
N ASP A 113 12.63 0.33 -3.78
CA ASP A 113 13.27 -0.89 -4.29
C ASP A 113 12.36 -2.12 -4.18
N ALA A 114 11.48 -2.16 -3.18
CA ALA A 114 10.52 -3.23 -2.98
C ALA A 114 9.20 -2.71 -2.39
N PHE A 115 8.12 -3.44 -2.60
CA PHE A 115 6.82 -3.11 -2.00
C PHE A 115 5.92 -4.33 -1.82
N GLN A 116 4.99 -4.24 -0.87
CA GLN A 116 3.98 -5.27 -0.62
C GLN A 116 2.59 -4.64 -0.50
N VAL A 117 1.62 -5.21 -1.22
CA VAL A 117 0.24 -4.75 -1.20
C VAL A 117 -0.55 -5.51 -0.14
N MET A 118 -1.28 -4.77 0.69
CA MET A 118 -2.29 -5.28 1.61
C MET A 118 -3.66 -5.19 0.95
N VAL A 119 -4.38 -6.31 0.98
CA VAL A 119 -5.76 -6.47 0.51
C VAL A 119 -6.58 -7.02 1.67
N ARG A 120 -7.89 -6.75 1.67
CA ARG A 120 -8.80 -7.21 2.72
C ARG A 120 -9.67 -8.37 2.24
N LYS A 121 -9.87 -9.34 3.13
CA LYS A 121 -10.80 -10.47 2.99
C LYS A 121 -11.71 -10.52 4.20
N GLY A 122 -12.92 -9.96 4.08
CA GLY A 122 -13.83 -9.87 5.23
C GLY A 122 -13.19 -9.08 6.38
N ASP A 123 -12.93 -9.74 7.51
CA ASP A 123 -12.23 -9.14 8.66
C ASP A 123 -10.74 -9.50 8.73
N GLU A 124 -10.24 -10.24 7.74
CA GLU A 124 -8.84 -10.61 7.61
C GLU A 124 -8.13 -9.76 6.55
N VAL A 125 -6.80 -9.78 6.58
CA VAL A 125 -5.96 -9.22 5.53
C VAL A 125 -5.23 -10.35 4.82
N VAL A 126 -5.02 -10.15 3.52
CA VAL A 126 -4.12 -10.96 2.71
C VAL A 126 -3.13 -10.03 2.03
N PHE A 127 -1.93 -10.53 1.76
CA PHE A 127 -0.85 -9.71 1.22
C PHE A 127 -0.37 -10.29 -0.09
N SER A 128 -0.06 -9.42 -1.05
CA SER A 128 0.64 -9.83 -2.26
C SER A 128 2.03 -10.40 -1.91
N PRO A 129 2.68 -11.10 -2.84
CA PRO A 129 4.12 -11.24 -2.80
C PRO A 129 4.81 -9.87 -2.72
N VAL A 130 6.05 -9.85 -2.23
CA VAL A 130 6.89 -8.66 -2.34
C VAL A 130 7.25 -8.48 -3.81
N TRP A 131 6.97 -7.30 -4.33
CA TRP A 131 7.23 -6.92 -5.71
C TRP A 131 8.30 -5.84 -5.81
N HIS A 132 8.79 -5.67 -7.03
CA HIS A 132 9.78 -4.68 -7.40
C HIS A 132 9.25 -3.87 -8.59
N ARG A 133 9.96 -2.80 -8.97
CA ARG A 133 9.58 -1.90 -10.09
C ARG A 133 8.35 -1.05 -9.79
N TRP A 134 8.39 -0.38 -8.65
CA TRP A 134 7.35 0.51 -8.13
C TRP A 134 6.78 1.48 -9.18
N GLU A 135 7.63 2.18 -9.94
CA GLU A 135 7.21 3.09 -11.01
C GLU A 135 6.18 2.46 -11.96
N LYS A 136 6.45 1.22 -12.41
CA LYS A 136 5.56 0.52 -13.35
C LYS A 136 4.24 0.12 -12.73
N PHE A 137 4.25 -0.21 -11.45
CA PHE A 137 3.04 -0.51 -10.70
C PHE A 137 2.14 0.72 -10.63
N VAL A 138 2.69 1.88 -10.26
CA VAL A 138 1.95 3.15 -10.20
C VAL A 138 1.43 3.56 -11.59
N VAL A 139 2.25 3.46 -12.64
CA VAL A 139 1.77 3.75 -14.01
C VAL A 139 0.59 2.85 -14.38
N SER A 140 0.70 1.54 -14.11
CA SER A 140 -0.39 0.59 -14.36
C SER A 140 -1.65 0.93 -13.56
N TRP A 141 -1.49 1.47 -12.34
CA TRP A 141 -2.60 1.93 -11.51
C TRP A 141 -3.34 3.11 -12.13
N TYR A 142 -2.60 4.08 -12.69
CA TYR A 142 -3.22 5.21 -13.39
C TYR A 142 -3.86 4.81 -14.73
N ASP A 143 -3.27 3.84 -15.43
CA ASP A 143 -3.79 3.32 -16.70
C ASP A 143 -5.08 2.51 -16.50
N ASN A 144 -5.08 1.58 -15.53
CA ASN A 144 -6.20 0.68 -15.28
C ASN A 144 -6.21 0.17 -13.82
N PRO A 145 -6.77 0.95 -12.87
CA PRO A 145 -6.73 0.61 -11.45
C PRO A 145 -7.48 -0.69 -11.15
N SER A 146 -8.60 -0.93 -11.83
CA SER A 146 -9.39 -2.17 -11.71
C SER A 146 -8.58 -3.42 -12.06
N LYS A 147 -7.79 -3.38 -13.14
CA LYS A 147 -6.92 -4.50 -13.53
C LYS A 147 -5.81 -4.74 -12.52
N VAL A 148 -5.14 -3.67 -12.06
CA VAL A 148 -4.10 -3.78 -11.03
C VAL A 148 -4.66 -4.38 -9.75
N ARG A 149 -5.82 -3.90 -9.30
CA ARG A 149 -6.53 -4.41 -8.13
C ARG A 149 -6.81 -5.90 -8.24
N ARG A 150 -7.33 -6.35 -9.40
CA ARG A 150 -7.60 -7.78 -9.65
C ARG A 150 -6.33 -8.61 -9.52
N ILE A 151 -5.21 -8.15 -10.08
CA ILE A 151 -3.91 -8.82 -9.96
C ILE A 151 -3.46 -8.87 -8.49
N CYS A 152 -3.58 -7.76 -7.76
CA CYS A 152 -3.23 -7.72 -6.33
C CYS A 152 -4.05 -8.68 -5.49
N VAL A 153 -5.36 -8.73 -5.73
CA VAL A 153 -6.30 -9.64 -5.05
C VAL A 153 -5.90 -11.08 -5.36
N ASP A 154 -5.84 -11.45 -6.64
CA ASP A 154 -5.50 -12.80 -7.11
C ASP A 154 -4.14 -13.30 -6.56
N GLU A 155 -3.10 -12.48 -6.66
CA GLU A 155 -1.76 -12.85 -6.15
C GLU A 155 -1.72 -12.93 -4.62
N ALA A 156 -2.44 -12.04 -3.91
CA ALA A 156 -2.55 -12.12 -2.46
C ALA A 156 -3.33 -13.36 -2.01
N ALA A 157 -4.37 -13.75 -2.75
CA ALA A 157 -5.07 -14.99 -2.50
C ALA A 157 -4.19 -16.22 -2.71
N LYS A 158 -3.47 -16.28 -3.83
CA LYS A 158 -2.59 -17.43 -4.10
C LYS A 158 -1.51 -17.58 -3.02
N ALA A 159 -1.04 -16.47 -2.46
CA ALA A 159 -0.11 -16.50 -1.35
C ALA A 159 -0.76 -16.98 -0.02
N ALA A 160 -2.04 -16.66 0.20
CA ALA A 160 -2.77 -17.00 1.42
C ALA A 160 -3.42 -18.39 1.42
N PHE A 161 -3.93 -18.85 0.27
CA PHE A 161 -4.70 -20.09 0.15
C PHE A 161 -3.84 -21.23 -0.36
N LYS A 162 -3.86 -22.33 0.40
CA LYS A 162 -3.14 -23.57 0.03
C LYS A 162 -3.94 -24.41 -0.97
N THR A 163 -5.27 -24.23 -1.01
CA THR A 163 -6.17 -25.03 -1.84
C THR A 163 -6.76 -24.17 -2.96
N PRO A 164 -6.70 -24.61 -4.23
CA PRO A 164 -7.27 -23.84 -5.35
C PRO A 164 -8.75 -23.48 -5.20
N GLY A 165 -9.58 -24.34 -4.58
CA GLY A 165 -11.00 -24.05 -4.38
C GLY A 165 -11.27 -22.82 -3.49
N GLU A 166 -10.47 -22.61 -2.45
CA GLU A 166 -10.62 -21.46 -1.54
C GLU A 166 -10.25 -20.14 -2.23
N HIS A 167 -9.24 -20.20 -3.10
CA HIS A 167 -8.84 -19.08 -3.94
C HIS A 167 -9.98 -18.66 -4.88
N ASP A 168 -10.52 -19.61 -5.63
CA ASP A 168 -11.52 -19.35 -6.67
C ASP A 168 -12.85 -18.86 -6.07
N GLU A 169 -13.28 -19.44 -4.94
CA GLU A 169 -14.47 -19.00 -4.22
C GLU A 169 -14.35 -17.57 -3.70
N TRP A 170 -13.19 -17.21 -3.12
CA TRP A 170 -12.97 -15.86 -2.64
C TRP A 170 -12.91 -14.84 -3.77
N LEU A 171 -12.20 -15.16 -4.86
CA LEU A 171 -12.09 -14.27 -6.01
C LEU A 171 -13.45 -14.04 -6.67
N ALA A 172 -14.26 -15.10 -6.85
CA ALA A 172 -15.61 -15.00 -7.39
C ALA A 172 -16.53 -14.15 -6.49
N GLY A 173 -16.47 -14.36 -5.17
CA GLY A 173 -17.24 -13.57 -4.20
C GLY A 173 -16.83 -12.10 -4.17
N TYR A 174 -15.53 -11.82 -4.21
CA TYR A 174 -14.99 -10.47 -4.28
C TYR A 174 -15.44 -9.76 -5.57
N GLU A 175 -15.28 -10.41 -6.73
CA GLU A 175 -15.71 -9.86 -8.01
C GLU A 175 -17.21 -9.58 -8.00
N ALA A 176 -18.05 -10.53 -7.58
CA ALA A 176 -19.50 -10.38 -7.54
C ALA A 176 -19.95 -9.20 -6.66
N ALA A 177 -19.41 -9.09 -5.44
CA ALA A 177 -19.72 -8.00 -4.53
C ALA A 177 -19.30 -6.64 -5.12
N PHE A 178 -18.16 -6.59 -5.79
CA PHE A 178 -17.68 -5.38 -6.46
C PHE A 178 -18.57 -4.98 -7.64
N ARG A 179 -19.05 -5.96 -8.45
CA ARG A 179 -20.01 -5.68 -9.54
C ARG A 179 -21.32 -5.14 -9.00
N GLU A 180 -21.85 -5.75 -7.95
CA GLU A 180 -23.12 -5.33 -7.33
C GLU A 180 -23.07 -3.88 -6.86
N ILE A 181 -21.97 -3.48 -6.23
CA ILE A 181 -21.87 -2.16 -5.58
C ILE A 181 -21.48 -1.06 -6.57
N TYR A 182 -20.66 -1.39 -7.57
CA TYR A 182 -20.06 -0.39 -8.45
C TYR A 182 -20.42 -0.54 -9.93
N GLY A 183 -21.25 -1.52 -10.30
CA GLY A 183 -21.71 -1.73 -11.68
C GLY A 183 -20.60 -2.09 -12.68
N TYR A 184 -19.51 -2.71 -12.21
CA TYR A 184 -18.34 -3.01 -13.05
C TYR A 184 -18.43 -4.42 -13.66
N GLU A 185 -18.24 -4.53 -14.97
CA GLU A 185 -18.02 -5.81 -15.67
C GLU A 185 -16.50 -6.06 -15.81
N PRO A 186 -15.94 -7.14 -15.24
CA PRO A 186 -14.58 -7.57 -15.53
C PRO A 186 -14.50 -8.03 -16.98
N TRP A 187 -13.58 -7.43 -17.73
CA TRP A 187 -13.16 -7.95 -19.04
C TRP A 187 -12.26 -9.18 -18.88
#